data_AF-A0A095B207-F1
#
_entry.id   AF-A0A095B207-F1
#
_cell.length_a   1.000
_cell.length_b   1.000
_cell.length_c   1.000
_cell.angle_alpha   90.00
_cell.angle_beta   90.00
_cell.angle_gamma   90.00
#
_symmetry.space_group_name_H-M   'P 1'
#
loop_
_entity.id
_entity.type
_entity.pdbx_description
1 polymer ?
#
loop_
_entity_poly.entity_id
_entity_poly.type
_entity_poly.pdbx_seq_one_letter_code
_entity_poly.pdbx_strand_id
1 'polypeptide(L)'
;MRKHFAHQSDSRCSGETALHLYAKLLLAAVRWVTLPSLVLREERLEEVVFEGGQFALDEVRLETSEGDFQPDAMVWIGSDRRAVEFKVSHAVDEEKQQKVARAGCPMIEIDLYGVRWRQLDGAELDQQILHDAPRHWIHHPDRERSAQRLSERVTAEATRKGEALRWHIRERPQKPPVDTEWVAEIMADLQYAELDYLFGAKSRMGHWFTVRPQLWQAALVHALIYTPSIKYSAGSDIHIHGEWPNEANLESVLPTWMLRTDLSNYKPNALAAAGYSRESFGSPSQAVTEYLFNLFTDRQAVVWERDEQRFYVDPDLHARVHNRYDLERTVACIAKDAGHPDPDGFSRRWMRRYNVDGRNPWKVAAEGGDDFHALDKRVRAIFDMSRSYRDLPIVDDLCGLPFQEWRDGIRQKREAKEAAERKRIEDAKESRRRNFAIAAKNALKDEAETWLASTVVDGVPITEWACGSDDLYWRAFSHIERAEDVRKRRVLAAEAAEEFRKRLTTASNKAFRDPDRAHLFLNSAHPKLAGRRPIEACETDADLRVALALLPKV
;
A
#
# COMPACT_ATOMS: atom_id res chain seq x y z
N MET A 1 -85.81 -38.20 39.27
CA MET A 1 -86.61 -37.11 39.88
C MET A 1 -85.65 -36.27 40.72
N ARG A 2 -85.22 -35.12 40.18
CA ARG A 2 -84.10 -34.30 40.67
C ARG A 2 -84.58 -33.37 41.79
N LYS A 3 -83.89 -33.35 42.93
CA LYS A 3 -84.15 -32.35 43.98
C LYS A 3 -83.57 -31.02 43.51
N HIS A 4 -84.44 -30.03 43.38
CA HIS A 4 -84.07 -28.64 43.19
C HIS A 4 -83.16 -28.19 44.35
N PHE A 5 -82.08 -27.48 44.04
CA PHE A 5 -81.23 -26.80 45.02
C PHE A 5 -82.08 -25.78 45.79
N ALA A 6 -82.56 -26.18 46.97
CA ALA A 6 -83.33 -25.33 47.87
C ALA A 6 -82.45 -24.98 49.07
N HIS A 7 -82.19 -23.69 49.26
CA HIS A 7 -81.45 -23.15 50.39
C HIS A 7 -82.27 -23.33 51.68
N GLN A 8 -81.69 -23.96 52.70
CA GLN A 8 -82.05 -23.70 54.09
C GLN A 8 -81.05 -22.65 54.61
N SER A 9 -81.56 -21.54 55.12
CA SER A 9 -80.78 -20.41 55.62
C SER A 9 -80.30 -20.62 57.05
N ASP A 10 -79.07 -20.17 57.30
CA ASP A 10 -78.47 -19.82 58.59
C ASP A 10 -78.39 -20.92 59.65
N SER A 11 -77.30 -21.67 59.61
CA SER A 11 -76.65 -22.12 60.84
C SER A 11 -75.13 -22.01 60.70
N ARG A 12 -74.50 -21.41 61.71
CA ARG A 12 -73.05 -21.48 61.94
C ARG A 12 -72.69 -22.95 62.15
N CYS A 13 -72.39 -23.65 61.07
CA CYS A 13 -71.91 -25.02 61.05
C CYS A 13 -70.55 -25.01 60.35
N SER A 14 -69.53 -25.49 61.06
CA SER A 14 -68.17 -25.84 60.60
C SER A 14 -67.80 -25.47 59.16
N GLY A 15 -67.53 -24.19 58.88
CA GLY A 15 -66.66 -23.71 57.78
C GLY A 15 -66.98 -24.04 56.31
N GLU A 16 -67.90 -24.97 56.00
CA GLU A 16 -68.11 -25.51 54.66
C GLU A 16 -69.31 -24.87 53.95
N THR A 17 -69.12 -24.44 52.69
CA THR A 17 -70.18 -23.79 51.89
C THR A 17 -70.99 -24.81 51.08
N ALA A 18 -72.24 -24.48 50.71
CA ALA A 18 -73.09 -25.39 49.92
C ALA A 18 -72.48 -25.82 48.58
N LEU A 19 -71.69 -24.93 47.94
CA LEU A 19 -70.97 -25.24 46.71
C LEU A 19 -69.83 -26.25 46.95
N HIS A 20 -69.15 -26.14 48.09
CA HIS A 20 -68.04 -27.03 48.46
C HIS A 20 -68.54 -28.47 48.66
N LEU A 21 -69.61 -28.62 49.45
CA LEU A 21 -70.27 -29.91 49.66
C LEU A 21 -70.80 -30.50 48.35
N TYR A 22 -71.37 -29.66 47.48
CA TYR A 22 -71.86 -30.11 46.18
C TYR A 22 -70.75 -30.66 45.30
N ALA A 23 -69.62 -29.95 45.20
CA ALA A 23 -68.49 -30.37 44.38
C ALA A 23 -67.92 -31.72 44.81
N LYS A 24 -67.77 -31.94 46.12
CA LYS A 24 -67.37 -33.23 46.71
C LYS A 24 -68.31 -34.36 46.30
N LEU A 25 -69.61 -34.17 46.53
CA LEU A 25 -70.62 -35.20 46.24
C LEU A 25 -70.73 -35.49 44.74
N LEU A 26 -70.64 -34.46 43.90
CA LEU A 26 -70.66 -34.61 42.45
C LEU A 26 -69.47 -35.44 41.96
N LEU A 27 -68.26 -35.11 42.41
CA LEU A 27 -67.05 -35.86 42.05
C LEU A 27 -67.17 -37.35 42.43
N ALA A 28 -67.68 -37.64 43.63
CA ALA A 28 -67.90 -39.00 44.10
C ALA A 28 -68.98 -39.77 43.31
N ALA A 29 -69.99 -39.07 42.81
CA ALA A 29 -71.09 -39.64 42.05
C ALA A 29 -70.73 -39.89 40.57
N VAL A 30 -70.09 -38.91 39.91
CA VAL A 30 -69.77 -38.96 38.48
C VAL A 30 -68.48 -39.74 38.22
N ARG A 31 -67.52 -39.68 39.15
CA ARG A 31 -66.22 -40.38 39.05
C ARG A 31 -65.48 -40.09 37.76
N TRP A 32 -65.54 -38.85 37.32
CA TRP A 32 -64.91 -38.36 36.10
C TRP A 32 -64.44 -36.93 36.33
N VAL A 33 -63.20 -36.59 35.97
CA VAL A 33 -62.65 -35.25 36.20
C VAL A 33 -61.54 -34.93 35.20
N THR A 34 -61.41 -33.66 34.81
CA THR A 34 -60.25 -33.17 34.06
C THR A 34 -59.11 -32.82 35.01
N LEU A 35 -57.91 -33.33 34.79
CA LEU A 35 -56.70 -32.93 35.54
C LEU A 35 -55.82 -32.02 34.68
N PRO A 36 -55.18 -30.97 35.25
CA PRO A 36 -54.29 -30.10 34.49
C PRO A 36 -53.00 -30.82 34.11
N SER A 37 -52.38 -30.43 32.99
CA SER A 37 -51.01 -30.84 32.70
C SER A 37 -50.03 -30.18 33.67
N LEU A 38 -48.93 -30.86 33.94
CA LEU A 38 -47.78 -30.28 34.62
C LEU A 38 -46.60 -30.29 33.64
N VAL A 39 -46.28 -29.13 33.06
CA VAL A 39 -45.18 -28.98 32.11
C VAL A 39 -44.19 -27.96 32.66
N LEU A 40 -42.95 -28.39 32.84
CA LEU A 40 -41.84 -27.51 33.20
C LEU A 40 -41.18 -26.99 31.92
N ARG A 41 -40.80 -25.70 31.93
CA ARG A 41 -40.16 -25.04 30.79
C ARG A 41 -38.91 -24.32 31.25
N GLU A 42 -37.82 -24.54 30.54
CA GLU A 42 -36.54 -23.88 30.77
C GLU A 42 -35.87 -23.66 29.40
N GLU A 43 -35.52 -22.41 29.11
CA GLU A 43 -35.00 -22.01 27.80
C GLU A 43 -35.93 -22.41 26.64
N ARG A 44 -35.50 -23.34 25.78
CA ARG A 44 -36.27 -23.88 24.64
C ARG A 44 -36.70 -25.32 24.84
N LEU A 45 -36.50 -25.86 26.04
CA LEU A 45 -36.83 -27.24 26.38
C LEU A 45 -38.03 -27.28 27.31
N GLU A 46 -38.83 -28.33 27.12
CA GLU A 46 -39.97 -28.65 27.97
C GLU A 46 -39.78 -30.06 28.54
N GLU A 47 -40.32 -30.26 29.74
CA GLU A 47 -40.44 -31.56 30.42
C GLU A 47 -41.89 -31.71 30.88
N VAL A 48 -42.59 -32.68 30.31
CA VAL A 48 -43.96 -33.02 30.73
C VAL A 48 -43.86 -33.96 31.93
N VAL A 49 -44.25 -33.45 33.10
CA VAL A 49 -44.29 -34.22 34.36
C VAL A 49 -45.59 -35.02 34.46
N PHE A 50 -46.68 -34.42 33.99
CA PHE A 50 -48.00 -35.05 33.95
C PHE A 50 -48.77 -34.60 32.71
N GLU A 51 -49.26 -35.56 31.94
CA GLU A 51 -50.16 -35.31 30.81
C GLU A 51 -51.58 -35.04 31.33
N GLY A 52 -52.06 -33.81 31.15
CA GLY A 52 -53.42 -33.43 31.52
C GLY A 52 -54.46 -34.07 30.58
N GLY A 53 -55.70 -34.15 31.06
CA GLY A 53 -56.78 -34.79 30.30
C GLY A 53 -58.00 -35.11 31.15
N GLN A 54 -58.98 -35.77 30.55
CA GLN A 54 -60.16 -36.30 31.25
C GLN A 54 -59.87 -37.71 31.75
N PHE A 55 -60.12 -37.98 33.02
CA PHE A 55 -59.82 -39.24 33.67
C PHE A 55 -61.08 -39.86 34.30
N ALA A 56 -61.22 -41.17 34.09
CA ALA A 56 -62.13 -41.98 34.87
C ALA A 56 -61.51 -42.34 36.22
N LEU A 57 -62.31 -42.22 37.28
CA LEU A 57 -61.91 -42.48 38.65
C LEU A 57 -62.49 -43.83 39.09
N ASP A 58 -61.62 -44.77 39.45
CA ASP A 58 -62.04 -46.08 39.94
C ASP A 58 -62.74 -45.96 41.30
N GLU A 59 -62.17 -45.10 42.15
CA GLU A 59 -62.65 -44.83 43.49
C GLU A 59 -62.53 -43.34 43.84
N VAL A 60 -63.50 -42.84 44.58
CA VAL A 60 -63.47 -41.50 45.18
C VAL A 60 -63.86 -41.65 46.65
N ARG A 61 -62.99 -41.25 47.56
CA ARG A 61 -63.25 -41.21 49.00
C ARG A 61 -63.20 -39.77 49.47
N LEU A 62 -64.32 -39.30 50.00
CA LEU A 62 -64.42 -37.95 50.54
C LEU A 62 -63.77 -37.88 51.92
N GLU A 63 -63.10 -36.77 52.19
CA GLU A 63 -62.60 -36.41 53.52
C GLU A 63 -61.78 -37.53 54.20
N THR A 64 -60.99 -38.27 53.42
CA THR A 64 -60.14 -39.33 53.96
C THR A 64 -58.79 -38.76 54.34
N SER A 65 -58.43 -38.84 55.63
CA SER A 65 -57.11 -38.41 56.10
C SER A 65 -55.99 -39.20 55.42
N GLU A 66 -54.99 -38.47 54.93
CA GLU A 66 -53.78 -38.99 54.29
C GLU A 66 -52.58 -38.49 55.09
N GLY A 67 -52.10 -39.30 56.03
CA GLY A 67 -51.07 -38.89 56.98
C GLY A 67 -51.52 -37.67 57.82
N ASP A 68 -50.79 -36.56 57.71
CA ASP A 68 -50.99 -35.35 58.52
C ASP A 68 -51.98 -34.34 57.90
N PHE A 69 -52.58 -34.64 56.74
CA PHE A 69 -53.55 -33.76 56.09
C PHE A 69 -54.82 -34.51 55.67
N GLN A 70 -55.88 -33.75 55.42
CA GLN A 70 -57.16 -34.26 54.92
C GLN A 70 -57.55 -33.42 53.69
N PRO A 71 -57.55 -34.00 52.47
CA PRO A 71 -58.09 -33.36 51.29
C PRO A 71 -59.61 -33.50 51.25
N ASP A 72 -60.27 -32.67 50.43
CA ASP A 72 -61.70 -32.78 50.19
C ASP A 72 -62.11 -34.13 49.58
N ALA A 73 -61.29 -34.63 48.66
CA ALA A 73 -61.44 -35.96 48.10
C ALA A 73 -60.07 -36.60 47.83
N MET A 74 -59.98 -37.89 48.08
CA MET A 74 -58.95 -38.75 47.52
C MET A 74 -59.55 -39.51 46.34
N VAL A 75 -58.89 -39.48 45.19
CA VAL A 75 -59.34 -40.13 43.97
C VAL A 75 -58.31 -41.15 43.49
N TRP A 76 -58.77 -42.25 42.89
CA TRP A 76 -57.91 -43.30 42.34
C TRP A 76 -58.09 -43.41 40.83
N ILE A 77 -56.95 -43.48 40.13
CA ILE A 77 -56.86 -43.78 38.70
C ILE A 77 -55.87 -44.94 38.56
N GLY A 78 -56.39 -46.14 38.27
CA GLY A 78 -55.64 -47.38 38.39
C GLY A 78 -55.15 -47.60 39.83
N SER A 79 -53.85 -47.81 40.00
CA SER A 79 -53.21 -47.97 41.31
C SER A 79 -52.87 -46.64 41.99
N ASP A 80 -52.94 -45.52 41.28
CA ASP A 80 -52.42 -44.24 41.73
C ASP A 80 -53.50 -43.41 42.42
N ARG A 81 -53.16 -42.85 43.58
CA ARG A 81 -54.04 -41.96 44.34
C ARG A 81 -53.66 -40.50 44.17
N ARG A 82 -54.65 -39.61 44.15
CA ARG A 82 -54.47 -38.16 44.04
C ARG A 82 -55.43 -37.44 44.97
N ALA A 83 -54.94 -36.44 45.67
CA ALA A 83 -55.74 -35.54 46.47
C ALA A 83 -56.36 -34.46 45.58
N VAL A 84 -57.63 -34.15 45.82
CA VAL A 84 -58.36 -33.06 45.18
C VAL A 84 -58.87 -32.13 46.27
N GLU A 85 -58.57 -30.84 46.13
CA GLU A 85 -59.11 -29.77 46.96
C GLU A 85 -59.99 -28.86 46.10
N PHE A 86 -61.13 -28.43 46.63
CA PHE A 86 -62.00 -27.44 46.03
C PHE A 86 -61.87 -26.12 46.78
N LYS A 87 -61.39 -25.09 46.08
CA LYS A 87 -61.30 -23.74 46.62
C LYS A 87 -62.60 -22.99 46.34
N VAL A 88 -63.38 -22.69 47.39
CA VAL A 88 -64.60 -21.85 47.29
C VAL A 88 -64.42 -20.47 47.90
N SER A 89 -63.56 -20.33 48.92
CA SER A 89 -63.29 -19.08 49.63
C SER A 89 -61.81 -18.89 49.95
N HIS A 90 -61.16 -19.92 50.50
CA HIS A 90 -59.74 -19.92 50.85
C HIS A 90 -58.99 -20.93 49.99
N ALA A 91 -57.79 -20.55 49.53
CA ALA A 91 -56.87 -21.46 48.87
C ALA A 91 -56.16 -22.36 49.89
N VAL A 92 -55.56 -23.45 49.42
CA VAL A 92 -54.67 -24.29 50.24
C VAL A 92 -53.53 -23.44 50.81
N ASP A 93 -53.46 -23.36 52.14
CA ASP A 93 -52.43 -22.61 52.87
C ASP A 93 -51.05 -23.30 52.82
N GLU A 94 -49.99 -22.54 53.14
CA GLU A 94 -48.61 -23.04 53.11
C GLU A 94 -48.39 -24.24 54.05
N GLU A 95 -49.08 -24.28 55.19
CA GLU A 95 -48.97 -25.40 56.15
C GLU A 95 -49.47 -26.71 55.53
N LYS A 96 -50.63 -26.68 54.85
CA LYS A 96 -51.20 -27.83 54.16
C LYS A 96 -50.36 -28.20 52.93
N GLN A 97 -49.82 -27.23 52.18
CA GLN A 97 -48.88 -27.52 51.08
C GLN A 97 -47.66 -28.30 51.56
N GLN A 98 -47.06 -27.91 52.70
CA GLN A 98 -45.92 -28.62 53.29
C GLN A 98 -46.29 -30.03 53.76
N LYS A 99 -47.48 -30.22 54.37
CA LYS A 99 -47.96 -31.55 54.78
C LYS A 99 -48.16 -32.48 53.58
N VAL A 100 -48.74 -31.97 52.50
CA VAL A 100 -48.97 -32.72 51.25
C VAL A 100 -47.64 -33.11 50.60
N ALA A 101 -46.69 -32.18 50.54
CA ALA A 101 -45.35 -32.46 50.01
C ALA A 101 -44.62 -33.53 50.84
N ARG A 102 -44.72 -33.49 52.18
CA ARG A 102 -44.15 -34.53 53.06
C ARG A 102 -44.77 -35.92 52.84
N ALA A 103 -46.06 -35.98 52.53
CA ALA A 103 -46.75 -37.23 52.21
C ALA A 103 -46.43 -37.76 50.80
N GLY A 104 -45.82 -36.95 49.93
CA GLY A 104 -45.53 -37.31 48.54
C GLY A 104 -46.80 -37.55 47.68
N CYS A 105 -47.95 -37.09 48.14
CA CYS A 105 -49.24 -37.30 47.46
C CYS A 105 -49.46 -36.21 46.40
N PRO A 106 -49.71 -36.55 45.12
CA PRO A 106 -50.08 -35.56 44.11
C PRO A 106 -51.40 -34.89 44.51
N MET A 107 -51.42 -33.55 44.54
CA MET A 107 -52.60 -32.78 44.92
C MET A 107 -52.91 -31.69 43.90
N ILE A 108 -54.18 -31.61 43.51
CA ILE A 108 -54.72 -30.57 42.63
C ILE A 108 -55.72 -29.73 43.41
N GLU A 109 -55.65 -28.42 43.21
CA GLU A 109 -56.72 -27.51 43.61
C GLU A 109 -57.59 -27.16 42.40
N ILE A 110 -58.90 -27.31 42.54
CA ILE A 110 -59.92 -26.87 41.59
C ILE A 110 -60.52 -25.58 42.17
N ASP A 111 -60.30 -24.46 41.47
CA ASP A 111 -60.70 -23.13 41.91
C ASP A 111 -62.14 -22.82 41.48
N LEU A 112 -63.06 -22.94 42.43
CA LEU A 112 -64.46 -22.62 42.26
C LEU A 112 -64.81 -21.20 42.77
N TYR A 113 -63.86 -20.44 43.32
CA TYR A 113 -64.08 -19.10 43.88
C TYR A 113 -64.69 -18.15 42.85
N GLY A 114 -64.21 -18.22 41.60
CA GLY A 114 -64.69 -17.39 40.50
C GLY A 114 -65.99 -17.88 39.85
N VAL A 115 -66.48 -19.07 40.20
CA VAL A 115 -67.65 -19.68 39.55
C VAL A 115 -68.93 -19.04 40.10
N ARG A 116 -69.69 -18.37 39.24
CA ARG A 116 -70.99 -17.74 39.58
C ARG A 116 -72.12 -18.78 39.66
N TRP A 117 -71.94 -19.81 40.49
CA TRP A 117 -72.78 -21.00 40.57
C TRP A 117 -74.29 -20.75 40.75
N ARG A 118 -74.69 -19.61 41.33
CA ARG A 118 -76.12 -19.24 41.49
C ARG A 118 -76.79 -18.85 40.17
N GLN A 119 -76.02 -18.59 39.12
CA GLN A 119 -76.49 -18.18 37.80
C GLN A 119 -76.43 -19.31 36.77
N LEU A 120 -75.84 -20.45 37.15
CA LEU A 120 -75.68 -21.61 36.29
C LEU A 120 -76.80 -22.60 36.53
N ASP A 121 -77.20 -23.32 35.49
CA ASP A 121 -78.01 -24.51 35.69
C ASP A 121 -77.17 -25.68 36.25
N GLY A 122 -77.83 -26.78 36.60
CA GLY A 122 -77.13 -27.93 37.19
C GLY A 122 -76.09 -28.57 36.26
N ALA A 123 -76.35 -28.64 34.96
CA ALA A 123 -75.41 -29.24 34.01
C ALA A 123 -74.21 -28.33 33.76
N GLU A 124 -74.42 -27.02 33.68
CA GLU A 124 -73.37 -26.02 33.57
C GLU A 124 -72.47 -25.99 34.82
N LEU A 125 -73.07 -26.10 36.02
CA LEU A 125 -72.31 -26.18 37.26
C LEU A 125 -71.48 -27.47 37.35
N ASP A 126 -72.04 -28.60 36.92
CA ASP A 126 -71.32 -29.87 36.88
C ASP A 126 -70.11 -29.80 35.93
N GLN A 127 -70.30 -29.21 34.75
CA GLN A 127 -69.24 -29.00 33.78
C GLN A 127 -68.12 -28.10 34.34
N GLN A 128 -68.46 -27.04 35.07
CA GLN A 128 -67.48 -26.18 35.73
C GLN A 128 -66.66 -26.97 36.76
N ILE A 129 -67.31 -27.71 37.65
CA ILE A 129 -66.65 -28.45 38.73
C ILE A 129 -65.74 -29.54 38.17
N LEU A 130 -66.21 -30.31 37.18
CA LEU A 130 -65.48 -31.47 36.69
C LEU A 130 -64.44 -31.10 35.62
N HIS A 131 -64.65 -30.05 34.82
CA HIS A 131 -63.89 -29.88 33.57
C HIS A 131 -63.35 -28.47 33.29
N ASP A 132 -64.13 -27.42 33.56
CA ASP A 132 -63.79 -26.09 33.03
C ASP A 132 -63.16 -25.13 34.05
N ALA A 133 -63.48 -25.26 35.34
CA ALA A 133 -62.94 -24.35 36.36
C ALA A 133 -61.40 -24.39 36.40
N PRO A 134 -60.71 -23.26 36.70
CA PRO A 134 -59.26 -23.22 36.79
C PRO A 134 -58.74 -24.28 37.76
N ARG A 135 -57.69 -24.99 37.37
CA ARG A 135 -57.14 -26.11 38.14
C ARG A 135 -55.64 -26.12 38.03
N HIS A 136 -54.96 -26.34 39.15
CA HIS A 136 -53.50 -26.36 39.18
C HIS A 136 -52.97 -27.36 40.21
N TRP A 137 -51.76 -27.84 39.96
CA TRP A 137 -51.05 -28.70 40.90
C TRP A 137 -50.57 -27.89 42.09
N ILE A 138 -50.98 -28.30 43.28
CA ILE A 138 -50.39 -27.82 44.54
C ILE A 138 -49.07 -28.55 44.78
N HIS A 139 -49.06 -29.87 44.59
CA HIS A 139 -47.87 -30.70 44.69
C HIS A 139 -47.93 -31.84 43.68
N HIS A 140 -46.78 -32.19 43.09
CA HIS A 140 -46.61 -33.43 42.34
C HIS A 140 -45.24 -34.01 42.73
N PRO A 141 -45.15 -35.28 43.17
CA PRO A 141 -43.92 -35.86 43.70
C PRO A 141 -42.77 -35.84 42.67
N ASP A 142 -43.09 -36.02 41.39
CA ASP A 142 -42.08 -36.00 40.32
C ASP A 142 -41.63 -34.60 39.88
N ARG A 143 -42.18 -33.51 40.44
CA ARG A 143 -41.86 -32.15 39.99
C ARG A 143 -40.37 -31.83 40.15
N GLU A 144 -39.80 -32.08 41.32
CA GLU A 144 -38.38 -31.80 41.62
C GLU A 144 -37.45 -32.62 40.72
N ARG A 145 -37.70 -33.93 40.64
CA ARG A 145 -36.92 -34.84 39.80
C ARG A 145 -36.98 -34.46 38.32
N SER A 146 -38.15 -34.01 37.85
CA SER A 146 -38.35 -33.57 36.47
C SER A 146 -37.69 -32.22 36.18
N ALA A 147 -37.70 -31.30 37.15
CA ALA A 147 -36.95 -30.05 37.07
C ALA A 147 -35.44 -30.29 36.98
N GLN A 148 -34.92 -31.22 37.78
CA GLN A 148 -33.51 -31.62 37.71
C GLN A 148 -33.16 -32.20 36.33
N ARG A 149 -33.96 -33.14 35.80
CA ARG A 149 -33.75 -33.69 34.44
C ARG A 149 -33.79 -32.61 33.36
N LEU A 150 -34.71 -31.65 33.46
CA LEU A 150 -34.81 -30.55 32.51
C LEU A 150 -33.55 -29.68 32.54
N SER A 151 -33.09 -29.30 33.73
CA SER A 151 -31.88 -28.48 33.90
C SER A 151 -30.60 -29.21 33.45
N GLU A 152 -30.50 -30.52 33.71
CA GLU A 152 -29.42 -31.36 33.19
C GLU A 152 -29.42 -31.39 31.65
N ARG A 153 -30.60 -31.51 31.01
CA ARG A 153 -30.74 -31.46 29.55
C ARG A 153 -30.39 -30.08 28.97
N VAL A 154 -30.81 -28.99 29.60
CA VAL A 154 -30.47 -27.61 29.21
C VAL A 154 -28.96 -27.42 29.27
N THR A 155 -28.32 -27.85 30.37
CA THR A 155 -26.87 -27.79 30.55
C THR A 155 -26.14 -28.63 29.50
N ALA A 156 -26.59 -29.87 29.25
CA ALA A 156 -26.00 -30.75 28.24
C ALA A 156 -26.13 -30.17 26.82
N GLU A 157 -27.26 -29.55 26.47
CA GLU A 157 -27.44 -28.91 25.18
C GLU A 157 -26.54 -27.67 25.02
N ALA A 158 -26.41 -26.86 26.08
CA ALA A 158 -25.51 -25.71 26.11
C ALA A 158 -24.05 -26.14 25.93
N THR A 159 -23.60 -27.17 26.66
CA THR A 159 -22.27 -27.75 26.52
C THR A 159 -22.03 -28.28 25.10
N ARG A 160 -22.97 -29.07 24.56
CA ARG A 160 -22.85 -29.62 23.19
C ARG A 160 -22.74 -28.51 22.13
N LYS A 161 -23.54 -27.45 22.26
CA LYS A 161 -23.47 -26.27 21.38
C LYS A 161 -22.14 -25.53 21.53
N GLY A 162 -21.66 -25.37 22.76
CA GLY A 162 -20.36 -24.78 23.08
C GLY A 162 -19.20 -25.57 22.47
N GLU A 163 -19.19 -26.90 22.62
CA GLU A 163 -18.20 -27.79 22.02
C GLU A 163 -18.21 -27.74 20.49
N ALA A 164 -19.39 -27.77 19.88
CA ALA A 164 -19.53 -27.64 18.42
C ALA A 164 -18.98 -26.30 17.91
N LEU A 165 -19.25 -25.21 18.63
CA LEU A 165 -18.70 -23.89 18.30
C LEU A 165 -17.18 -23.83 18.52
N ARG A 166 -16.68 -24.39 19.63
CA ARG A 166 -15.24 -24.48 19.91
C ARG A 166 -14.51 -25.25 18.81
N TRP A 167 -15.09 -26.37 18.36
CA TRP A 167 -14.58 -27.15 17.23
C TRP A 167 -14.59 -26.31 15.94
N HIS A 168 -15.68 -25.60 15.64
CA HIS A 168 -15.75 -24.73 14.45
C HIS A 168 -14.69 -23.61 14.45
N ILE A 169 -14.42 -23.04 15.63
CA ILE A 169 -13.39 -22.00 15.82
C ILE A 169 -11.98 -22.58 15.69
N ARG A 170 -11.65 -23.68 16.40
CA ARG A 170 -10.27 -24.18 16.52
C ARG A 170 -9.90 -25.28 15.54
N GLU A 171 -10.77 -26.27 15.40
CA GLU A 171 -10.43 -27.59 14.86
C GLU A 171 -11.00 -27.84 13.47
N ARG A 172 -11.96 -27.03 13.02
CA ARG A 172 -12.56 -27.18 11.69
C ARG A 172 -11.47 -27.06 10.63
N PRO A 173 -11.18 -28.15 9.87
CA PRO A 173 -10.13 -28.12 8.88
C PRO A 173 -10.39 -27.04 7.83
N GLN A 174 -9.45 -26.11 7.71
CA GLN A 174 -9.45 -25.13 6.64
C GLN A 174 -8.60 -25.68 5.51
N LYS A 175 -9.11 -25.60 4.28
CA LYS A 175 -8.37 -25.95 3.07
C LYS A 175 -8.34 -24.72 2.15
N PRO A 176 -7.60 -23.67 2.54
CA PRO A 176 -7.50 -22.51 1.68
C PRO A 176 -6.75 -22.87 0.38
N PRO A 177 -7.03 -22.19 -0.74
CA PRO A 177 -6.25 -22.31 -1.96
C PRO A 177 -4.90 -21.59 -1.76
N VAL A 178 -3.93 -22.28 -1.15
CA VAL A 178 -2.61 -21.72 -0.85
C VAL A 178 -1.84 -21.51 -2.16
N ASP A 179 -1.37 -20.28 -2.38
CA ASP A 179 -0.42 -19.97 -3.43
C ASP A 179 1.00 -20.34 -2.98
N THR A 180 1.48 -21.52 -3.40
CA THR A 180 2.77 -22.06 -2.94
C THR A 180 3.97 -21.32 -3.49
N GLU A 181 3.87 -20.73 -4.69
CA GLU A 181 4.96 -19.99 -5.31
C GLU A 181 5.17 -18.66 -4.59
N TRP A 182 4.07 -17.91 -4.38
CA TRP A 182 4.09 -16.66 -3.62
C TRP A 182 4.60 -16.87 -2.18
N VAL A 183 4.19 -17.96 -1.51
CA VAL A 183 4.71 -18.30 -0.18
C VAL A 183 6.21 -18.57 -0.21
N ALA A 184 6.70 -19.30 -1.22
CA ALA A 184 8.12 -19.61 -1.33
C ALA A 184 8.96 -18.34 -1.57
N GLU A 185 8.47 -17.42 -2.40
CA GLU A 185 9.10 -16.12 -2.66
C GLU A 185 9.23 -15.28 -1.39
N ILE A 186 8.13 -15.10 -0.66
CA ILE A 186 8.13 -14.33 0.60
C ILE A 186 9.10 -14.92 1.62
N MET A 187 9.07 -16.24 1.80
CA MET A 187 9.96 -16.89 2.75
C MET A 187 11.44 -16.75 2.34
N ALA A 188 11.74 -16.84 1.05
CA ALA A 188 13.09 -16.66 0.53
C ALA A 188 13.59 -15.21 0.73
N ASP A 189 12.75 -14.21 0.47
CA ASP A 189 13.05 -12.79 0.70
C ASP A 189 13.37 -12.52 2.17
N LEU A 190 12.50 -12.96 3.08
CA LEU A 190 12.66 -12.73 4.51
C LEU A 190 13.88 -13.48 5.08
N GLN A 191 14.13 -14.71 4.62
CA GLN A 191 15.33 -15.45 5.00
C GLN A 191 16.60 -14.76 4.48
N TYR A 192 16.58 -14.30 3.23
CA TYR A 192 17.71 -13.59 2.64
C TYR A 192 18.02 -12.29 3.39
N ALA A 193 16.97 -11.55 3.76
CA ALA A 193 17.07 -10.31 4.54
C ALA A 193 17.41 -10.54 6.03
N GLU A 194 17.52 -11.80 6.48
CA GLU A 194 17.76 -12.20 7.88
C GLU A 194 16.65 -11.69 8.83
N LEU A 195 15.39 -11.77 8.37
CA LEU A 195 14.18 -11.33 9.09
C LEU A 195 13.31 -12.50 9.60
N ASP A 196 13.78 -13.73 9.45
CA ASP A 196 13.05 -14.93 9.85
C ASP A 196 12.79 -15.04 11.36
N TYR A 197 13.59 -14.32 12.16
CA TYR A 197 13.38 -14.20 13.60
C TYR A 197 12.08 -13.46 13.98
N LEU A 198 11.46 -12.71 13.06
CA LEU A 198 10.29 -11.88 13.36
C LEU A 198 8.97 -12.67 13.43
N PHE A 199 8.90 -13.84 12.80
CA PHE A 199 7.69 -14.66 12.78
C PHE A 199 7.82 -15.93 13.63
N GLY A 200 6.68 -16.60 13.85
CA GLY A 200 6.54 -17.73 14.76
C GLY A 200 6.15 -17.35 16.19
N ALA A 201 5.75 -16.10 16.43
CA ALA A 201 5.17 -15.67 17.70
C ALA A 201 3.85 -16.40 17.97
N LYS A 202 3.59 -16.76 19.23
CA LYS A 202 2.29 -17.31 19.63
C LYS A 202 1.21 -16.24 19.47
N SER A 203 0.05 -16.63 18.96
CA SER A 203 -1.10 -15.73 18.81
C SER A 203 -2.30 -16.29 19.56
N ARG A 204 -2.86 -15.48 20.47
CA ARG A 204 -4.08 -15.82 21.22
C ARG A 204 -5.31 -15.86 20.31
N MET A 205 -5.29 -15.08 19.23
CA MET A 205 -6.37 -14.91 18.27
C MET A 205 -6.06 -15.60 16.93
N GLY A 206 -5.18 -16.62 16.95
CA GLY A 206 -4.73 -17.33 15.74
C GLY A 206 -5.85 -18.06 14.99
N HIS A 207 -6.99 -18.31 15.64
CA HIS A 207 -8.17 -18.93 15.01
C HIS A 207 -8.81 -18.09 13.91
N TRP A 208 -8.44 -16.81 13.76
CA TRP A 208 -8.88 -15.96 12.64
C TRP A 208 -8.15 -16.24 11.34
N PHE A 209 -7.10 -17.05 11.37
CA PHE A 209 -6.31 -17.37 10.19
C PHE A 209 -6.49 -18.84 9.78
N THR A 210 -6.52 -19.09 8.48
CA THR A 210 -6.61 -20.45 7.89
C THR A 210 -5.25 -21.16 7.87
N VAL A 211 -4.18 -20.43 8.15
CA VAL A 211 -2.78 -20.86 8.09
C VAL A 211 -2.11 -20.79 9.47
N ARG A 212 -0.98 -21.49 9.62
CA ARG A 212 -0.20 -21.46 10.87
C ARG A 212 0.35 -20.06 11.16
N PRO A 213 0.58 -19.70 12.45
CA PRO A 213 1.13 -18.40 12.85
C PRO A 213 2.32 -17.91 12.05
N GLN A 214 3.27 -18.80 11.79
CA GLN A 214 4.48 -18.49 11.03
C GLN A 214 4.17 -17.87 9.66
N LEU A 215 3.15 -18.37 8.97
CA LEU A 215 2.90 -18.01 7.58
C LEU A 215 2.21 -16.65 7.43
N TRP A 216 1.14 -16.39 8.20
CA TRP A 216 0.48 -15.07 8.13
C TRP A 216 1.37 -13.98 8.75
N GLN A 217 2.20 -14.31 9.74
CA GLN A 217 3.18 -13.37 10.29
C GLN A 217 4.28 -13.04 9.29
N ALA A 218 4.79 -14.02 8.55
CA ALA A 218 5.74 -13.79 7.45
C ALA A 218 5.13 -12.89 6.38
N ALA A 219 3.88 -13.14 5.97
CA ALA A 219 3.18 -12.28 5.01
C ALA A 219 3.04 -10.83 5.52
N LEU A 220 2.69 -10.62 6.80
CA LEU A 220 2.65 -9.28 7.39
C LEU A 220 4.03 -8.60 7.39
N VAL A 221 5.08 -9.30 7.81
CA VAL A 221 6.45 -8.74 7.83
C VAL A 221 6.89 -8.39 6.41
N HIS A 222 6.58 -9.22 5.43
CA HIS A 222 6.91 -8.95 4.04
C HIS A 222 6.19 -7.69 3.51
N ALA A 223 4.88 -7.60 3.75
CA ALA A 223 4.06 -6.50 3.25
C ALA A 223 4.27 -5.18 3.99
N LEU A 224 4.40 -5.21 5.33
CA LEU A 224 4.42 -4.01 6.18
C LEU A 224 5.82 -3.53 6.53
N ILE A 225 6.85 -4.39 6.44
CA ILE A 225 8.21 -4.07 6.87
C ILE A 225 9.19 -4.17 5.70
N TYR A 226 9.35 -5.36 5.12
CA TYR A 226 10.37 -5.62 4.10
C TYR A 226 10.13 -4.81 2.82
N THR A 227 8.94 -4.95 2.22
CA THR A 227 8.60 -4.30 0.95
C THR A 227 8.70 -2.77 1.03
N PRO A 228 8.16 -2.10 2.06
CA PRO A 228 8.38 -0.66 2.24
C PRO A 228 9.85 -0.30 2.47
N SER A 229 10.60 -1.12 3.21
CA SER A 229 12.00 -0.83 3.55
C SER A 229 12.94 -0.86 2.35
N ILE A 230 12.67 -1.71 1.35
CA ILE A 230 13.44 -1.71 0.11
C ILE A 230 13.00 -0.60 -0.87
N LYS A 231 11.79 -0.07 -0.69
CA LYS A 231 11.21 0.96 -1.56
C LYS A 231 11.62 2.38 -1.17
N TYR A 232 11.63 2.69 0.12
CA TYR A 232 11.96 4.03 0.64
C TYR A 232 13.40 4.10 1.11
N SER A 233 14.04 5.27 0.99
CA SER A 233 15.44 5.48 1.37
C SER A 233 15.63 5.44 2.88
N ALA A 234 16.80 4.98 3.34
CA ALA A 234 17.17 5.01 4.75
C ALA A 234 16.94 6.41 5.38
N GLY A 235 16.36 6.43 6.58
CA GLY A 235 15.94 7.65 7.28
C GLY A 235 14.53 8.14 6.93
N SER A 236 13.80 7.44 6.05
CA SER A 236 12.37 7.72 5.84
C SER A 236 11.53 7.12 6.97
N ASP A 237 10.52 7.85 7.43
CA ASP A 237 9.52 7.32 8.34
C ASP A 237 8.55 6.39 7.60
N ILE A 238 8.58 5.10 7.94
CA ILE A 238 7.69 4.09 7.32
C ILE A 238 6.54 3.80 8.27
N HIS A 239 5.37 4.34 7.94
CA HIS A 239 4.15 4.08 8.68
C HIS A 239 3.59 2.71 8.32
N ILE A 240 3.15 1.95 9.33
CA ILE A 240 2.47 0.69 9.14
C ILE A 240 0.97 0.95 9.04
N HIS A 241 0.40 0.58 7.91
CA HIS A 241 -1.02 0.74 7.61
C HIS A 241 -1.55 -0.41 6.75
N GLY A 242 -2.86 -0.62 6.81
CA GLY A 242 -3.59 -1.50 5.90
C GLY A 242 -3.74 -0.92 4.49
N GLU A 243 -4.54 -1.57 3.68
CA GLU A 243 -4.84 -1.13 2.31
C GLU A 243 -5.94 -0.07 2.28
N TRP A 244 -5.83 0.86 1.33
CA TRP A 244 -6.89 1.81 1.03
C TRP A 244 -8.17 1.08 0.56
N PRO A 245 -9.39 1.52 0.94
CA PRO A 245 -9.74 2.74 1.66
C PRO A 245 -9.73 2.64 3.19
N ASN A 246 -9.40 1.48 3.75
CA ASN A 246 -9.49 1.26 5.19
C ASN A 246 -8.13 0.94 5.79
N GLU A 247 -7.25 1.94 5.78
CA GLU A 247 -5.86 1.85 6.24
C GLU A 247 -5.72 1.47 7.72
N ALA A 248 -6.80 1.56 8.51
CA ALA A 248 -6.83 1.07 9.89
C ALA A 248 -6.89 -0.46 10.01
N ASN A 249 -7.34 -1.15 8.95
CA ASN A 249 -7.46 -2.61 8.92
C ASN A 249 -6.12 -3.24 8.53
N LEU A 250 -5.23 -3.40 9.51
CA LEU A 250 -3.88 -3.91 9.29
C LEU A 250 -3.84 -5.33 8.70
N GLU A 251 -4.87 -6.15 8.91
CA GLU A 251 -4.98 -7.47 8.28
C GLU A 251 -5.26 -7.42 6.78
N SER A 252 -5.66 -6.28 6.23
CA SER A 252 -6.14 -6.21 4.84
C SER A 252 -5.01 -6.41 3.82
N VAL A 253 -3.75 -6.25 4.23
CA VAL A 253 -2.57 -6.56 3.39
C VAL A 253 -2.37 -8.07 3.20
N LEU A 254 -3.09 -8.89 3.98
CA LEU A 254 -3.03 -10.34 3.85
C LEU A 254 -3.94 -10.83 2.73
N PRO A 255 -3.49 -11.86 1.97
CA PRO A 255 -4.37 -12.53 1.03
C PRO A 255 -5.64 -13.05 1.71
N THR A 256 -6.79 -12.87 1.07
CA THR A 256 -8.10 -13.25 1.63
C THR A 256 -8.20 -14.71 2.03
N TRP A 257 -7.49 -15.60 1.32
CA TRP A 257 -7.44 -17.03 1.64
C TRP A 257 -6.75 -17.34 2.97
N MET A 258 -5.97 -16.42 3.54
CA MET A 258 -5.39 -16.54 4.88
C MET A 258 -6.38 -16.22 6.00
N LEU A 259 -7.51 -15.57 5.70
CA LEU A 259 -8.49 -15.10 6.69
C LEU A 259 -9.70 -16.02 6.76
N ARG A 260 -10.20 -16.28 7.98
CA ARG A 260 -11.44 -17.02 8.22
C ARG A 260 -12.65 -16.10 8.03
N THR A 261 -13.41 -16.32 6.96
CA THR A 261 -14.64 -15.58 6.67
C THR A 261 -15.93 -16.27 7.15
N ASP A 262 -15.84 -17.53 7.60
CA ASP A 262 -16.96 -18.31 8.14
C ASP A 262 -17.09 -18.21 9.68
N LEU A 263 -16.22 -17.41 10.33
CA LEU A 263 -16.40 -16.97 11.70
C LEU A 263 -17.24 -15.69 11.70
N SER A 264 -18.07 -15.53 12.73
CA SER A 264 -19.01 -14.40 12.85
C SER A 264 -18.99 -13.83 14.25
N ASN A 265 -19.66 -12.70 14.47
CA ASN A 265 -19.80 -12.14 15.80
C ASN A 265 -20.83 -12.96 16.62
N TYR A 266 -20.33 -13.97 17.34
CA TYR A 266 -21.16 -14.84 18.17
C TYR A 266 -21.66 -14.11 19.44
N LYS A 267 -22.83 -14.51 19.93
CA LYS A 267 -23.37 -13.96 21.19
C LYS A 267 -22.46 -14.31 22.38
N PRO A 268 -22.36 -13.45 23.42
CA PRO A 268 -21.49 -13.68 24.58
C PRO A 268 -21.67 -15.05 25.24
N ASN A 269 -22.91 -15.49 25.47
CA ASN A 269 -23.18 -16.78 26.12
C ASN A 269 -22.70 -17.98 25.27
N ALA A 270 -22.77 -17.86 23.94
CA ALA A 270 -22.28 -18.91 23.04
C ALA A 270 -20.75 -18.99 23.04
N LEU A 271 -20.07 -17.83 23.03
CA LEU A 271 -18.61 -17.77 23.17
C LEU A 271 -18.15 -18.33 24.51
N ALA A 272 -18.81 -17.95 25.61
CA ALA A 272 -18.50 -18.44 26.94
C ALA A 272 -18.64 -19.97 27.02
N ALA A 273 -19.70 -20.53 26.45
CA ALA A 273 -19.89 -21.99 26.35
C ALA A 273 -18.81 -22.67 25.50
N ALA A 274 -18.23 -21.96 24.52
CA ALA A 274 -17.10 -22.44 23.71
C ALA A 274 -15.71 -22.22 24.37
N GLY A 275 -15.66 -21.64 25.57
CA GLY A 275 -14.42 -21.34 26.29
C GLY A 275 -13.72 -20.05 25.85
N TYR A 276 -14.47 -19.08 25.32
CA TYR A 276 -13.97 -17.79 24.86
C TYR A 276 -14.68 -16.62 25.56
N SER A 277 -13.90 -15.61 25.95
CA SER A 277 -14.40 -14.25 26.18
C SER A 277 -14.43 -13.44 24.87
N ARG A 278 -15.07 -12.26 24.87
CA ARG A 278 -15.01 -11.34 23.72
C ARG A 278 -13.58 -10.95 23.37
N GLU A 279 -12.76 -10.71 24.37
CA GLU A 279 -11.35 -10.33 24.23
C GLU A 279 -10.53 -11.49 23.64
N SER A 280 -10.72 -12.72 24.12
CA SER A 280 -9.99 -13.88 23.60
C SER A 280 -10.44 -14.33 22.21
N PHE A 281 -11.71 -14.08 21.84
CA PHE A 281 -12.21 -14.34 20.50
C PHE A 281 -11.72 -13.26 19.52
N GLY A 282 -11.83 -11.99 19.92
CA GLY A 282 -11.29 -10.83 19.23
C GLY A 282 -11.67 -10.71 17.76
N SER A 283 -10.79 -10.09 16.97
CA SER A 283 -10.91 -9.92 15.52
C SER A 283 -9.56 -10.17 14.81
N PRO A 284 -9.54 -10.34 13.48
CA PRO A 284 -8.30 -10.41 12.72
C PRO A 284 -7.40 -9.17 12.96
N SER A 285 -7.97 -7.96 12.92
CA SER A 285 -7.22 -6.71 13.15
C SER A 285 -6.60 -6.67 14.55
N GLN A 286 -7.32 -7.14 15.57
CA GLN A 286 -6.79 -7.23 16.93
C GLN A 286 -5.65 -8.26 17.03
N ALA A 287 -5.75 -9.38 16.31
CA ALA A 287 -4.69 -10.38 16.24
C ALA A 287 -3.39 -9.82 15.61
N VAL A 288 -3.52 -9.04 14.53
CA VAL A 288 -2.40 -8.35 13.88
C VAL A 288 -1.82 -7.27 14.80
N THR A 289 -2.68 -6.47 15.44
CA THR A 289 -2.25 -5.44 16.39
C THR A 289 -1.47 -6.03 17.57
N GLU A 290 -1.96 -7.13 18.15
CA GLU A 290 -1.25 -7.86 19.22
C GLU A 290 0.12 -8.36 18.73
N TYR A 291 0.19 -8.88 17.50
CA TYR A 291 1.44 -9.31 16.91
C TYR A 291 2.44 -8.14 16.73
N LEU A 292 1.99 -6.97 16.27
CA LEU A 292 2.85 -5.79 16.16
C LEU A 292 3.33 -5.29 17.52
N PHE A 293 2.50 -5.35 18.57
CA PHE A 293 2.97 -5.07 19.94
C PHE A 293 4.03 -6.06 20.43
N ASN A 294 3.97 -7.33 20.02
CA ASN A 294 5.04 -8.29 20.30
C ASN A 294 6.33 -7.91 19.54
N LEU A 295 6.21 -7.46 18.28
CA LEU A 295 7.36 -6.97 17.51
C LEU A 295 8.00 -5.73 18.14
N PHE A 296 7.18 -4.83 18.68
CA PHE A 296 7.62 -3.64 19.41
C PHE A 296 8.36 -4.02 20.70
N THR A 297 7.75 -4.87 21.53
CA THR A 297 8.24 -5.15 22.89
C THR A 297 9.43 -6.10 22.90
N ASP A 298 9.39 -7.16 22.08
CA ASP A 298 10.33 -8.28 22.20
C ASP A 298 11.40 -8.29 21.09
N ARG A 299 11.14 -7.63 19.96
CA ARG A 299 11.95 -7.80 18.73
C ARG A 299 12.54 -6.51 18.16
N GLN A 300 12.16 -5.35 18.70
CA GLN A 300 12.61 -4.01 18.25
C GLN A 300 12.53 -3.86 16.72
N ALA A 301 11.44 -4.34 16.12
CA ALA A 301 11.26 -4.28 14.67
C ALA A 301 10.30 -3.18 14.22
N VAL A 302 9.49 -2.69 15.17
CA VAL A 302 8.55 -1.61 14.96
C VAL A 302 8.58 -0.70 16.18
N VAL A 303 8.21 0.56 16.01
CA VAL A 303 8.01 1.55 17.06
C VAL A 303 6.53 1.87 17.16
N TRP A 304 6.00 2.04 18.38
CA TRP A 304 4.63 2.47 18.61
C TRP A 304 4.61 3.94 19.03
N GLU A 305 4.03 4.79 18.20
CA GLU A 305 3.84 6.21 18.50
C GLU A 305 2.49 6.42 19.19
N ARG A 306 2.53 6.92 20.44
CA ARG A 306 1.34 6.97 21.30
C ARG A 306 0.39 8.08 20.90
N ASP A 307 0.91 9.22 20.46
CA ASP A 307 0.07 10.37 20.14
C ASP A 307 -0.73 10.13 18.85
N GLU A 308 -0.13 9.42 17.90
CA GLU A 308 -0.77 9.06 16.63
C GLU A 308 -1.53 7.73 16.67
N GLN A 309 -1.30 6.92 17.70
CA GLN A 309 -1.83 5.55 17.80
C GLN A 309 -1.45 4.71 16.57
N ARG A 310 -0.18 4.77 16.17
CA ARG A 310 0.33 4.13 14.94
C ARG A 310 1.65 3.41 15.16
N PHE A 311 1.85 2.37 14.36
CA PHE A 311 3.13 1.68 14.28
C PHE A 311 3.98 2.23 13.14
N TYR A 312 5.28 2.24 13.37
CA TYR A 312 6.31 2.61 12.41
C TYR A 312 7.29 1.45 12.31
N VAL A 313 7.91 1.23 11.15
CA VAL A 313 9.08 0.33 11.08
C VAL A 313 10.20 0.96 11.90
N ASP A 314 10.90 0.14 12.70
CA ASP A 314 12.04 0.62 13.46
C ASP A 314 13.10 1.24 12.52
N PRO A 315 13.60 2.46 12.78
CA PRO A 315 14.52 3.15 11.87
C PRO A 315 15.83 2.39 11.61
N ASP A 316 16.37 1.70 12.60
CA ASP A 316 17.61 0.94 12.46
C ASP A 316 17.37 -0.33 11.64
N LEU A 317 16.23 -1.01 11.87
CA LEU A 317 15.79 -2.13 11.04
C LEU A 317 15.59 -1.68 9.59
N HIS A 318 14.89 -0.57 9.37
CA HIS A 318 14.62 -0.01 8.06
C HIS A 318 15.95 0.30 7.34
N ALA A 319 16.85 1.05 7.97
CA ALA A 319 18.15 1.40 7.42
C ALA A 319 18.96 0.14 7.05
N ARG A 320 18.99 -0.86 7.94
CA ARG A 320 19.67 -2.14 7.69
C ARG A 320 19.17 -2.84 6.44
N VAL A 321 17.84 -2.95 6.28
CA VAL A 321 17.23 -3.62 5.12
C VAL A 321 17.48 -2.81 3.84
N HIS A 322 17.27 -1.49 3.89
CA HIS A 322 17.45 -0.60 2.75
C HIS A 322 18.90 -0.59 2.25
N ASN A 323 19.86 -0.39 3.15
CA ASN A 323 21.28 -0.28 2.80
C ASN A 323 21.80 -1.55 2.12
N ARG A 324 21.39 -2.73 2.61
CA ARG A 324 21.74 -4.01 1.98
C ARG A 324 21.15 -4.11 0.58
N TYR A 325 19.87 -3.81 0.43
CA TYR A 325 19.16 -3.88 -0.85
C TYR A 325 19.75 -2.90 -1.88
N ASP A 326 19.92 -1.63 -1.53
CA ASP A 326 20.36 -0.61 -2.49
C ASP A 326 21.82 -0.81 -2.93
N LEU A 327 22.70 -1.23 -2.01
CA LEU A 327 24.08 -1.54 -2.34
C LEU A 327 24.17 -2.74 -3.28
N GLU A 328 23.46 -3.84 -2.98
CA GLU A 328 23.39 -5.02 -3.84
C GLU A 328 22.86 -4.67 -5.23
N ARG A 329 21.73 -3.95 -5.27
CA ARG A 329 21.09 -3.49 -6.53
C ARG A 329 22.04 -2.62 -7.35
N THR A 330 22.80 -1.74 -6.71
CA THR A 330 23.77 -0.88 -7.39
C THR A 330 24.91 -1.71 -8.01
N VAL A 331 25.43 -2.70 -7.28
CA VAL A 331 26.45 -3.63 -7.80
C VAL A 331 25.89 -4.50 -8.93
N ALA A 332 24.65 -4.98 -8.81
CA ALA A 332 23.98 -5.70 -9.89
C ALA A 332 23.86 -4.84 -11.15
N CYS A 333 23.53 -3.55 -11.01
CA CYS A 333 23.48 -2.64 -12.14
C CYS A 333 24.86 -2.41 -12.78
N ILE A 334 25.93 -2.27 -11.98
CA ILE A 334 27.31 -2.18 -12.48
C ILE A 334 27.68 -3.46 -13.25
N ALA A 335 27.41 -4.63 -12.68
CA ALA A 335 27.71 -5.91 -13.32
C ALA A 335 26.93 -6.07 -14.64
N LYS A 336 25.68 -5.61 -14.70
CA LYS A 336 24.88 -5.56 -15.92
C LYS A 336 25.48 -4.62 -16.96
N ASP A 337 25.85 -3.40 -16.59
CA ASP A 337 26.49 -2.43 -17.49
C ASP A 337 27.85 -2.94 -18.01
N ALA A 338 28.53 -3.76 -17.22
CA ALA A 338 29.77 -4.45 -17.58
C ALA A 338 29.57 -5.73 -18.40
N GLY A 339 28.32 -6.14 -18.67
CA GLY A 339 28.00 -7.31 -19.50
C GLY A 339 28.11 -8.66 -18.79
N HIS A 340 28.03 -8.71 -17.45
CA HIS A 340 28.04 -9.96 -16.71
C HIS A 340 26.75 -10.78 -16.98
N PRO A 341 26.83 -12.10 -17.21
CA PRO A 341 25.66 -12.92 -17.59
C PRO A 341 24.65 -13.15 -16.45
N ASP A 342 25.11 -13.07 -15.19
CA ASP A 342 24.30 -13.24 -13.98
C ASP A 342 24.57 -12.08 -13.00
N PRO A 343 24.01 -10.88 -13.21
CA PRO A 343 24.31 -9.71 -12.37
C PRO A 343 23.83 -9.87 -10.92
N ASP A 344 22.66 -10.48 -10.72
CA ASP A 344 22.04 -10.64 -9.40
C ASP A 344 22.79 -11.69 -8.58
N GLY A 345 23.08 -12.87 -9.13
CA GLY A 345 23.88 -13.87 -8.42
C GLY A 345 25.31 -13.39 -8.18
N PHE A 346 25.89 -12.60 -9.09
CA PHE A 346 27.20 -11.98 -8.88
C PHE A 346 27.19 -10.98 -7.72
N SER A 347 26.25 -10.04 -7.69
CA SER A 347 26.15 -9.04 -6.63
C SER A 347 25.93 -9.68 -5.26
N ARG A 348 25.06 -10.70 -5.17
CA ARG A 348 24.87 -11.50 -3.93
C ARG A 348 26.17 -12.14 -3.44
N ARG A 349 26.98 -12.69 -4.34
CA ARG A 349 28.30 -13.26 -3.98
C ARG A 349 29.28 -12.19 -3.53
N TRP A 350 29.31 -11.05 -4.21
CA TRP A 350 30.16 -9.91 -3.85
C TRP A 350 29.81 -9.37 -2.46
N MET A 351 28.53 -9.19 -2.15
CA MET A 351 28.04 -8.73 -0.85
C MET A 351 28.54 -9.57 0.32
N ARG A 352 28.75 -10.88 0.11
CA ARG A 352 29.16 -11.82 1.16
C ARG A 352 30.68 -12.08 1.21
N ARG A 353 31.41 -11.85 0.12
CA ARG A 353 32.83 -12.26 -0.01
C ARG A 353 33.83 -11.12 -0.13
N TYR A 354 33.43 -9.97 -0.65
CA TYR A 354 34.36 -8.85 -0.76
C TYR A 354 34.80 -8.40 0.64
N ASN A 355 36.05 -7.99 0.79
CA ASN A 355 36.61 -7.58 2.08
C ASN A 355 36.69 -6.05 2.13
N VAL A 356 36.02 -5.49 3.13
CA VAL A 356 36.01 -4.08 3.51
C VAL A 356 36.49 -4.03 4.95
N ASP A 357 37.79 -3.79 5.13
CA ASP A 357 38.45 -3.66 6.44
C ASP A 357 38.13 -4.79 7.43
N GLY A 358 38.18 -6.03 6.95
CA GLY A 358 37.93 -7.25 7.74
C GLY A 358 36.47 -7.69 7.81
N ARG A 359 35.53 -6.93 7.23
CA ARG A 359 34.10 -7.27 7.12
C ARG A 359 33.70 -7.47 5.66
N ASN A 360 32.53 -8.04 5.42
CA ASN A 360 31.93 -8.06 4.09
C ASN A 360 30.91 -6.92 3.91
N PRO A 361 30.61 -6.50 2.66
CA PRO A 361 29.63 -5.44 2.40
C PRO A 361 28.27 -5.68 3.03
N TRP A 362 27.84 -6.94 3.13
CA TRP A 362 26.58 -7.30 3.79
C TRP A 362 26.52 -6.88 5.27
N LYS A 363 27.63 -7.05 5.99
CA LYS A 363 27.78 -6.64 7.38
C LYS A 363 27.95 -5.12 7.51
N VAL A 364 28.79 -4.52 6.66
CA VAL A 364 29.00 -3.07 6.64
C VAL A 364 27.69 -2.33 6.37
N ALA A 365 26.90 -2.76 5.37
CA ALA A 365 25.59 -2.19 5.08
C ALA A 365 24.59 -2.35 6.22
N ALA A 366 24.70 -3.44 7.00
CA ALA A 366 23.84 -3.68 8.14
C ALA A 366 24.13 -2.78 9.33
N GLU A 367 25.42 -2.52 9.57
CA GLU A 367 25.91 -1.65 10.65
C GLU A 367 25.70 -0.16 10.32
N GLY A 368 25.66 0.19 9.02
CA GLY A 368 25.47 1.57 8.59
C GLY A 368 26.65 2.47 8.98
N GLY A 369 26.36 3.74 9.28
CA GLY A 369 27.37 4.70 9.74
C GLY A 369 28.43 5.06 8.69
N ASP A 370 29.52 5.69 9.13
CA ASP A 370 30.55 6.27 8.25
C ASP A 370 31.20 5.24 7.31
N ASP A 371 31.41 4.02 7.80
CA ASP A 371 32.00 2.92 7.02
C ASP A 371 31.12 2.54 5.83
N PHE A 372 29.80 2.46 6.04
CA PHE A 372 28.85 2.20 4.96
C PHE A 372 28.82 3.36 3.96
N HIS A 373 28.75 4.61 4.45
CA HIS A 373 28.75 5.78 3.56
C HIS A 373 30.03 5.86 2.71
N ALA A 374 31.18 5.50 3.27
CA ALA A 374 32.44 5.46 2.54
C ALA A 374 32.43 4.37 1.44
N LEU A 375 31.92 3.18 1.75
CA LEU A 375 31.78 2.09 0.78
C LEU A 375 30.77 2.45 -0.32
N ASP A 376 29.57 2.90 0.05
CA ASP A 376 28.50 3.29 -0.87
C ASP A 376 28.98 4.38 -1.82
N LYS A 377 29.67 5.41 -1.32
CA LYS A 377 30.26 6.46 -2.16
C LYS A 377 31.22 5.91 -3.21
N ARG A 378 32.09 4.95 -2.85
CA ARG A 378 33.04 4.33 -3.79
C ARG A 378 32.29 3.50 -4.84
N VAL A 379 31.31 2.70 -4.43
CA VAL A 379 30.49 1.89 -5.34
C VAL A 379 29.65 2.77 -6.29
N ARG A 380 29.04 3.84 -5.78
CA ARG A 380 28.30 4.80 -6.62
C ARG A 380 29.18 5.52 -7.64
N ALA A 381 30.44 5.81 -7.31
CA ALA A 381 31.37 6.39 -8.29
C ALA A 381 31.65 5.44 -9.47
N ILE A 382 31.69 4.12 -9.22
CA ILE A 382 31.78 3.09 -10.27
C ILE A 382 30.47 3.04 -11.08
N PHE A 383 29.32 3.12 -10.42
CA PHE A 383 28.02 3.17 -11.10
C PHE A 383 27.88 4.41 -11.99
N ASP A 384 28.34 5.56 -11.52
CA ASP A 384 28.22 6.84 -12.21
C ASP A 384 29.13 6.96 -13.44
N MET A 385 30.32 6.31 -13.43
CA MET A 385 31.24 6.43 -14.58
C MET A 385 30.67 5.81 -15.87
N SER A 386 29.69 4.89 -15.77
CA SER A 386 28.99 4.29 -16.91
C SER A 386 27.96 5.23 -17.56
N ARG A 387 27.65 6.35 -16.92
CA ARG A 387 26.54 7.24 -17.31
C ARG A 387 27.05 8.39 -18.18
N SER A 388 26.79 8.31 -19.48
CA SER A 388 27.31 9.21 -20.52
C SER A 388 26.91 10.69 -20.43
N TYR A 389 25.98 11.06 -19.56
CA TYR A 389 25.44 12.43 -19.46
C TYR A 389 26.08 13.27 -18.35
N ARG A 390 26.91 12.66 -17.51
CA ARG A 390 27.66 13.37 -16.47
C ARG A 390 29.13 13.24 -16.81
N ASP A 391 29.85 14.33 -16.99
CA ASP A 391 31.31 14.34 -17.18
C ASP A 391 32.04 13.98 -15.87
N LEU A 392 31.63 12.89 -15.22
CA LEU A 392 32.13 12.43 -13.94
C LEU A 392 33.43 11.65 -14.11
N PRO A 393 34.39 11.74 -13.18
CA PRO A 393 35.67 11.03 -13.29
C PRO A 393 35.49 9.52 -13.46
N ILE A 394 36.40 8.90 -14.23
CA ILE A 394 36.55 7.44 -14.26
C ILE A 394 37.38 7.04 -13.05
N VAL A 395 36.82 6.21 -12.17
CA VAL A 395 37.50 5.77 -10.93
C VAL A 395 38.37 4.54 -11.17
N ASP A 396 39.54 4.49 -10.52
CA ASP A 396 40.43 3.33 -10.60
C ASP A 396 40.10 2.24 -9.60
N ASP A 397 39.60 2.61 -8.41
CA ASP A 397 39.16 1.68 -7.39
C ASP A 397 37.79 1.08 -7.75
N LEU A 398 37.82 -0.17 -8.20
CA LEU A 398 36.62 -0.93 -8.57
C LEU A 398 36.03 -1.73 -7.40
N CYS A 399 36.44 -1.49 -6.15
CA CYS A 399 35.91 -2.22 -4.98
C CYS A 399 35.96 -3.75 -5.14
N GLY A 400 37.05 -4.27 -5.72
CA GLY A 400 37.23 -5.70 -5.98
C GLY A 400 36.38 -6.29 -7.12
N LEU A 401 35.65 -5.47 -7.88
CA LEU A 401 34.90 -5.91 -9.05
C LEU A 401 35.86 -6.22 -10.23
N PRO A 402 35.70 -7.35 -10.93
CA PRO A 402 36.61 -7.79 -12.00
C PRO A 402 36.25 -7.16 -13.35
N PHE A 403 36.09 -5.82 -13.40
CA PHE A 403 35.58 -5.10 -14.58
C PHE A 403 36.57 -4.06 -15.13
N GLN A 404 37.87 -4.37 -15.09
CA GLN A 404 38.94 -3.50 -15.57
C GLN A 404 38.81 -3.23 -17.09
N GLU A 405 38.57 -4.27 -17.89
CA GLU A 405 38.39 -4.12 -19.34
C GLU A 405 37.20 -3.22 -19.69
N TRP A 406 36.11 -3.33 -18.94
CA TRP A 406 34.93 -2.47 -19.10
C TRP A 406 35.26 -1.01 -18.79
N ARG A 407 35.93 -0.74 -17.66
CA ARG A 407 36.39 0.61 -17.29
C ARG A 407 37.34 1.19 -18.34
N ASP A 408 38.30 0.40 -18.82
CA ASP A 408 39.28 0.83 -19.81
C ASP A 408 38.60 1.10 -21.16
N GLY A 409 37.57 0.32 -21.53
CA GLY A 409 36.71 0.61 -22.67
C GLY A 409 35.93 1.92 -22.54
N ILE A 410 35.45 2.28 -21.33
CA ILE A 410 34.83 3.60 -21.08
C ILE A 410 35.87 4.71 -21.28
N ARG A 411 37.08 4.53 -20.75
CA ARG A 411 38.19 5.48 -20.89
C ARG A 411 38.53 5.74 -22.35
N GLN A 412 38.76 4.68 -23.13
CA GLN A 412 39.03 4.77 -24.55
C GLN A 412 37.91 5.48 -25.33
N LYS A 413 36.63 5.18 -25.02
CA LYS A 413 35.50 5.85 -25.67
C LYS A 413 35.47 7.36 -25.39
N ARG A 414 35.77 7.78 -24.16
CA ARG A 414 35.81 9.21 -23.80
C ARG A 414 37.01 9.91 -24.43
N GLU A 415 38.19 9.31 -24.37
CA GLU A 415 39.39 9.84 -25.05
C GLU A 415 39.18 9.98 -26.56
N ALA A 416 38.55 8.98 -27.20
CA ALA A 416 38.20 9.02 -28.62
C ALA A 416 37.19 10.13 -28.93
N LYS A 417 36.17 10.32 -28.08
CA LYS A 417 35.19 11.41 -28.23
C LYS A 417 35.86 12.78 -28.12
N GLU A 418 36.71 12.98 -27.11
CA GLU A 418 37.46 14.23 -26.95
C GLU A 418 38.43 14.46 -28.11
N ALA A 419 39.13 13.42 -28.57
CA ALA A 419 40.03 13.50 -29.72
C ALA A 419 39.26 13.84 -31.00
N ALA A 420 38.09 13.25 -31.21
CA ALA A 420 37.21 13.57 -32.34
C ALA A 420 36.71 15.02 -32.30
N GLU A 421 36.34 15.53 -31.11
CA GLU A 421 35.93 16.92 -30.96
C GLU A 421 37.10 17.89 -31.17
N ARG A 422 38.27 17.60 -30.61
CA ARG A 422 39.51 18.37 -30.87
C ARG A 422 39.83 18.41 -32.36
N LYS A 423 39.76 17.25 -33.03
CA LYS A 423 39.98 17.14 -34.48
C LYS A 423 38.94 17.94 -35.26
N ARG A 424 37.66 17.87 -34.90
CA ARG A 424 36.58 18.62 -35.55
C ARG A 424 36.80 20.14 -35.44
N ILE A 425 37.20 20.63 -34.27
CA ILE A 425 37.51 22.04 -34.05
C ILE A 425 38.68 22.48 -34.93
N GLU A 426 39.74 21.66 -34.99
CA GLU A 426 40.93 21.97 -35.80
C GLU A 426 40.64 21.90 -37.31
N ASP A 427 39.94 20.86 -37.78
CA ASP A 427 39.50 20.71 -39.18
C ASP A 427 38.63 21.91 -39.61
N ALA A 428 37.75 22.40 -38.73
CA ALA A 428 36.96 23.61 -38.97
C ALA A 428 37.84 24.87 -39.03
N LYS A 429 38.83 25.00 -38.15
CA LYS A 429 39.79 26.11 -38.15
C LYS A 429 40.63 26.11 -39.43
N GLU A 430 41.14 24.96 -39.86
CA GLU A 430 41.91 24.84 -41.10
C GLU A 430 41.05 25.12 -42.33
N SER A 431 39.81 24.62 -42.36
CA SER A 431 38.85 24.90 -43.44
C SER A 431 38.56 26.39 -43.57
N ARG A 432 38.31 27.08 -42.45
CA ARG A 432 38.13 28.54 -42.42
C ARG A 432 39.37 29.26 -42.98
N ARG A 433 40.57 28.90 -42.51
CA ARG A 433 41.83 29.49 -43.00
C ARG A 433 42.00 29.33 -44.51
N ARG A 434 41.79 28.10 -45.02
CA ARG A 434 41.93 27.77 -46.44
C ARG A 434 40.94 28.56 -47.29
N ASN A 435 39.67 28.56 -46.91
CA ASN A 435 38.61 29.27 -47.64
C ASN A 435 38.84 30.79 -47.64
N PHE A 436 39.28 31.34 -46.51
CA PHE A 436 39.63 32.76 -46.40
C PHE A 436 40.81 33.13 -47.32
N ALA A 437 41.87 32.32 -47.35
CA ALA A 437 43.01 32.55 -48.23
C ALA A 437 42.62 32.46 -49.72
N ILE A 438 41.75 31.52 -50.10
CA ILE A 438 41.21 31.42 -51.46
C ILE A 438 40.41 32.69 -51.82
N ALA A 439 39.55 33.16 -50.91
CA ALA A 439 38.78 34.39 -51.13
C ALA A 439 39.70 35.60 -51.33
N ALA A 440 40.74 35.75 -50.50
CA ALA A 440 41.71 36.82 -50.64
C ALA A 440 42.47 36.74 -51.98
N LYS A 441 42.90 35.53 -52.40
CA LYS A 441 43.54 35.31 -53.70
C LYS A 441 42.63 35.70 -54.87
N ASN A 442 41.35 35.36 -54.79
CA ASN A 442 40.39 35.69 -55.84
C ASN A 442 40.16 37.20 -55.99
N ALA A 443 40.08 37.93 -54.86
CA ALA A 443 39.83 39.36 -54.82
C ALA A 443 41.08 40.21 -55.14
N LEU A 444 42.23 39.85 -54.56
CA LEU A 444 43.47 40.65 -54.60
C LEU A 444 44.46 40.22 -55.70
N LYS A 445 44.24 39.05 -56.34
CA LYS A 445 45.09 38.50 -57.41
C LYS A 445 46.56 38.38 -56.94
N ASP A 446 47.51 38.91 -57.69
CA ASP A 446 48.95 38.79 -57.45
C ASP A 446 49.40 39.49 -56.14
N GLU A 447 48.56 40.32 -55.54
CA GLU A 447 48.86 41.03 -54.29
C GLU A 447 48.42 40.25 -53.04
N ALA A 448 47.68 39.16 -53.21
CA ALA A 448 47.05 38.44 -52.11
C ALA A 448 48.05 37.87 -51.10
N GLU A 449 49.15 37.29 -51.56
CA GLU A 449 50.15 36.65 -50.69
C GLU A 449 50.83 37.70 -49.79
N THR A 450 51.27 38.82 -50.37
CA THR A 450 51.86 39.93 -49.63
C THR A 450 50.87 40.53 -48.64
N TRP A 451 49.60 40.69 -49.04
CA TRP A 451 48.56 41.22 -48.17
C TRP A 451 48.26 40.29 -46.99
N LEU A 452 48.08 38.99 -47.24
CA LEU A 452 47.84 37.98 -46.19
C LEU A 452 49.01 37.90 -45.20
N ALA A 453 50.25 38.06 -45.67
CA ALA A 453 51.44 38.00 -44.83
C ALA A 453 51.66 39.26 -43.97
N SER A 454 51.23 40.43 -44.46
CA SER A 454 51.48 41.72 -43.80
C SER A 454 50.30 42.24 -42.98
N THR A 455 49.09 41.74 -43.21
CA THR A 455 47.88 42.24 -42.55
C THR A 455 47.73 41.64 -41.16
N VAL A 456 47.60 42.52 -40.17
CA VAL A 456 47.42 42.19 -38.76
C VAL A 456 46.13 42.84 -38.26
N VAL A 457 45.31 42.08 -37.56
CA VAL A 457 44.07 42.54 -36.90
C VAL A 457 44.17 42.20 -35.42
N ASP A 458 43.96 43.20 -34.56
CA ASP A 458 44.08 43.05 -33.10
C ASP A 458 45.42 42.43 -32.63
N GLY A 459 46.52 42.76 -33.32
CA GLY A 459 47.85 42.24 -33.01
C GLY A 459 48.13 40.81 -33.48
N VAL A 460 47.19 40.18 -34.19
CA VAL A 460 47.30 38.80 -34.71
C VAL A 460 47.27 38.82 -36.24
N PRO A 461 48.07 37.99 -36.95
CA PRO A 461 47.96 37.85 -38.40
C PRO A 461 46.53 37.56 -38.84
N ILE A 462 46.06 38.23 -39.90
CA ILE A 462 44.65 38.15 -40.32
C ILE A 462 44.20 36.71 -40.61
N THR A 463 45.11 35.84 -41.05
CA THR A 463 44.86 34.42 -41.31
C THR A 463 44.59 33.60 -40.05
N GLU A 464 45.24 33.94 -38.94
CA GLU A 464 45.00 33.34 -37.62
C GLU A 464 43.74 33.94 -36.97
N TRP A 465 43.57 35.26 -37.08
CA TRP A 465 42.40 35.97 -36.56
C TRP A 465 41.11 35.47 -37.22
N ALA A 466 41.09 35.37 -38.55
CA ALA A 466 39.93 34.94 -39.31
C ALA A 466 39.48 33.50 -39.01
N CYS A 467 40.37 32.60 -38.60
CA CYS A 467 39.99 31.22 -38.32
C CYS A 467 39.62 30.93 -36.85
N GLY A 468 39.78 31.92 -35.97
CA GLY A 468 39.56 31.79 -34.52
C GLY A 468 38.12 31.45 -34.12
N SER A 469 37.12 31.90 -34.89
CA SER A 469 35.70 31.53 -34.72
C SER A 469 34.93 31.74 -36.01
N ASP A 470 33.68 31.28 -36.06
CA ASP A 470 32.79 31.51 -37.20
C ASP A 470 32.45 33.01 -37.38
N ASP A 471 32.29 33.76 -36.29
CA ASP A 471 32.06 35.22 -36.36
C ASP A 471 33.25 35.96 -36.95
N LEU A 472 34.45 35.67 -36.42
CA LEU A 472 35.69 36.31 -36.89
C LEU A 472 35.95 35.98 -38.36
N TYR A 473 35.63 34.76 -38.79
CA TYR A 473 35.73 34.34 -40.18
C TYR A 473 34.90 35.21 -41.11
N TRP A 474 33.63 35.43 -40.78
CA TRP A 474 32.77 36.28 -41.60
C TRP A 474 33.19 37.75 -41.56
N ARG A 475 33.58 38.26 -40.39
CA ARG A 475 34.07 39.64 -40.24
C ARG A 475 35.37 39.90 -41.02
N ALA A 476 36.20 38.87 -41.19
CA ALA A 476 37.45 39.00 -41.94
C ALA A 476 37.21 39.34 -43.42
N PHE A 477 36.07 38.97 -44.00
CA PHE A 477 35.76 39.30 -45.40
C PHE A 477 35.69 40.81 -45.65
N SER A 478 35.23 41.61 -44.68
CA SER A 478 35.24 43.07 -44.82
C SER A 478 36.65 43.65 -44.96
N HIS A 479 37.68 42.96 -44.49
CA HIS A 479 39.07 43.37 -44.73
C HIS A 479 39.52 43.06 -46.16
N ILE A 480 39.09 41.92 -46.72
CA ILE A 480 39.32 41.59 -48.13
C ILE A 480 38.62 42.62 -49.02
N GLU A 481 37.35 42.93 -48.76
CA GLU A 481 36.56 43.90 -49.54
C GLU A 481 37.23 45.27 -49.57
N ARG A 482 37.65 45.80 -48.40
CA ARG A 482 38.38 47.08 -48.33
C ARG A 482 39.68 47.05 -49.12
N ALA A 483 40.45 45.96 -49.03
CA ALA A 483 41.70 45.82 -49.79
C ALA A 483 41.46 45.69 -51.30
N GLU A 484 40.40 44.99 -51.70
CA GLU A 484 40.00 44.84 -53.10
C GLU A 484 39.56 46.19 -53.70
N ASP A 485 38.79 46.98 -52.97
CA ASP A 485 38.37 48.32 -53.39
C ASP A 485 39.58 49.24 -53.60
N VAL A 486 40.55 49.20 -52.68
CA VAL A 486 41.82 49.94 -52.82
C VAL A 486 42.57 49.49 -54.08
N ARG A 487 42.66 48.18 -54.32
CA ARG A 487 43.31 47.62 -55.51
C ARG A 487 42.61 48.05 -56.80
N LYS A 488 41.28 47.86 -56.88
CA LYS A 488 40.47 48.21 -58.07
C LYS A 488 40.60 49.69 -58.40
N ARG A 489 40.54 50.57 -57.40
CA ARG A 489 40.77 52.02 -57.59
C ARG A 489 42.16 52.29 -58.15
N ARG A 490 43.20 51.62 -57.64
CA ARG A 490 44.58 51.79 -58.14
C ARG A 490 44.72 51.31 -59.59
N VAL A 491 44.15 50.16 -59.93
CA VAL A 491 44.18 49.61 -61.30
C VAL A 491 43.42 50.53 -62.27
N LEU A 492 42.19 50.93 -61.93
CA LEU A 492 41.41 51.86 -62.75
C LEU A 492 42.10 53.21 -62.93
N ALA A 493 42.73 53.74 -61.87
CA ALA A 493 43.52 54.97 -61.96
C ALA A 493 44.74 54.81 -62.88
N ALA A 494 45.42 53.66 -62.83
CA ALA A 494 46.56 53.37 -63.72
C ALA A 494 46.12 53.20 -65.19
N GLU A 495 45.00 52.52 -65.45
CA GLU A 495 44.41 52.41 -66.79
C GLU A 495 43.99 53.78 -67.33
N ALA A 496 43.34 54.61 -66.49
CA ALA A 496 42.97 55.98 -66.86
C ALA A 496 44.20 56.86 -67.13
N ALA A 497 45.24 56.76 -66.30
CA ALA A 497 46.52 57.43 -66.51
C ALA A 497 47.14 57.04 -67.85
N GLU A 498 47.13 55.74 -68.20
CA GLU A 498 47.65 55.27 -69.48
C GLU A 498 46.85 55.82 -70.68
N GLU A 499 45.54 55.93 -70.55
CA GLU A 499 44.71 56.57 -71.57
C GLU A 499 45.04 58.06 -71.72
N PHE A 500 45.23 58.78 -70.61
CA PHE A 500 45.69 60.16 -70.66
C PHE A 500 47.07 60.29 -71.32
N ARG A 501 48.00 59.38 -71.03
CA ARG A 501 49.33 59.32 -71.65
C ARG A 501 49.26 59.07 -73.16
N LYS A 502 48.38 58.17 -73.62
CA LYS A 502 48.14 57.94 -75.06
C LYS A 502 47.57 59.19 -75.74
N ARG A 503 46.61 59.86 -75.12
CA ARG A 503 46.04 61.12 -75.62
C ARG A 503 47.11 62.20 -75.71
N LEU A 504 47.94 62.35 -74.69
CA LEU A 504 49.08 63.28 -74.68
C LEU A 504 50.09 62.95 -75.79
N THR A 505 50.43 61.67 -75.95
CA THR A 505 51.36 61.18 -76.98
C THR A 505 50.83 61.50 -78.39
N THR A 506 49.56 61.22 -78.63
CA THR A 506 48.87 61.53 -79.89
C THR A 506 48.87 63.04 -80.17
N ALA A 507 48.57 63.85 -79.15
CA ALA A 507 48.59 65.31 -79.28
C ALA A 507 50.01 65.85 -79.53
N SER A 508 51.02 65.31 -78.87
CA SER A 508 52.43 65.66 -79.08
C SER A 508 52.86 65.37 -80.52
N ASN A 509 52.60 64.15 -81.01
CA ASN A 509 52.92 63.76 -82.38
C ASN A 509 52.21 64.63 -83.44
N LYS A 510 51.04 65.19 -83.12
CA LYS A 510 50.33 66.13 -84.00
C LYS A 510 50.90 67.54 -83.93
N ALA A 511 51.33 68.00 -82.75
CA ALA A 511 51.81 69.36 -82.52
C ALA A 511 53.24 69.58 -83.05
N PHE A 512 54.09 68.55 -83.07
CA PHE A 512 55.44 68.62 -83.63
C PHE A 512 55.47 67.98 -85.03
N ARG A 513 55.98 68.70 -86.05
CA ARG A 513 56.16 68.16 -87.42
C ARG A 513 57.26 67.09 -87.54
N ASP A 514 58.12 67.00 -86.52
CA ASP A 514 59.28 66.09 -86.44
C ASP A 514 59.06 65.07 -85.30
N PRO A 515 59.03 63.76 -85.60
CA PRO A 515 58.85 62.71 -84.60
C PRO A 515 59.86 62.74 -83.44
N ASP A 516 61.12 63.11 -83.71
CA ASP A 516 62.16 63.12 -82.68
C ASP A 516 61.92 64.24 -81.64
N ARG A 517 61.36 65.36 -82.09
CA ARG A 517 60.97 66.47 -81.20
C ARG A 517 59.73 66.13 -80.35
N ALA A 518 58.75 65.44 -80.92
CA ALA A 518 57.60 64.95 -80.17
C ALA A 518 58.03 63.97 -79.06
N HIS A 519 58.94 63.05 -79.40
CA HIS A 519 59.48 62.08 -78.45
C HIS A 519 60.33 62.75 -77.37
N LEU A 520 61.16 63.74 -77.74
CA LEU A 520 61.98 64.50 -76.79
C LEU A 520 61.10 65.26 -75.79
N PHE A 521 60.02 65.91 -76.25
CA PHE A 521 59.09 66.60 -75.36
C PHE A 521 58.47 65.66 -74.33
N LEU A 522 57.94 64.50 -74.77
CA LEU A 522 57.27 63.55 -73.89
C LEU A 522 58.19 62.98 -72.80
N ASN A 523 59.47 62.79 -73.13
CA ASN A 523 60.43 62.04 -72.31
C ASN A 523 61.51 62.89 -71.62
N SER A 524 61.50 64.21 -71.79
CA SER A 524 62.46 65.10 -71.12
C SER A 524 61.84 65.75 -69.88
N ALA A 525 62.66 65.98 -68.86
CA ALA A 525 62.24 66.71 -67.66
C ALA A 525 61.74 68.12 -68.04
N HIS A 526 60.54 68.48 -67.60
CA HIS A 526 59.96 69.79 -67.91
C HIS A 526 59.85 70.65 -66.63
N PRO A 527 60.42 71.88 -66.60
CA PRO A 527 60.43 72.72 -65.39
C PRO A 527 59.03 73.02 -64.82
N LYS A 528 58.04 73.21 -65.69
CA LYS A 528 56.64 73.44 -65.30
C LYS A 528 55.92 72.21 -64.74
N LEU A 529 56.55 71.03 -64.80
CA LEU A 529 56.06 69.78 -64.22
C LEU A 529 56.97 69.32 -63.07
N ALA A 530 57.61 70.28 -62.37
CA ALA A 530 58.54 70.03 -61.27
C ALA A 530 59.68 69.06 -61.64
N GLY A 531 60.15 69.10 -62.89
CA GLY A 531 61.24 68.23 -63.37
C GLY A 531 60.79 66.82 -63.77
N ARG A 532 59.50 66.48 -63.65
CA ARG A 532 58.96 65.21 -64.19
C ARG A 532 58.86 65.26 -65.72
N ARG A 533 58.93 64.09 -66.34
CA ARG A 533 58.66 63.92 -67.77
C ARG A 533 57.16 64.14 -68.04
N PRO A 534 56.73 64.88 -69.08
CA PRO A 534 55.32 65.07 -69.37
C PRO A 534 54.51 63.78 -69.45
N ILE A 535 55.08 62.71 -70.03
CA ILE A 535 54.41 61.42 -70.10
C ILE A 535 54.22 60.77 -68.71
N GLU A 536 55.16 60.94 -67.79
CA GLU A 536 55.06 60.36 -66.44
C GLU A 536 54.15 61.17 -65.53
N ALA A 537 54.20 62.49 -65.64
CA ALA A 537 53.39 63.40 -64.83
C ALA A 537 51.90 63.36 -65.19
N CYS A 538 51.55 62.86 -66.38
CA CYS A 538 50.20 62.79 -66.89
C CYS A 538 49.42 61.60 -66.28
N GLU A 539 48.98 61.74 -65.03
CA GLU A 539 48.26 60.69 -64.30
C GLU A 539 46.76 60.96 -64.16
N THR A 540 46.35 62.24 -64.20
CA THR A 540 44.95 62.66 -64.12
C THR A 540 44.54 63.52 -65.33
N ASP A 541 43.24 63.77 -65.49
CA ASP A 541 42.75 64.69 -66.53
C ASP A 541 43.27 66.12 -66.33
N ALA A 542 43.47 66.54 -65.08
CA ALA A 542 44.09 67.82 -64.78
C ALA A 542 45.55 67.87 -65.28
N ASP A 543 46.32 66.81 -65.02
CA ASP A 543 47.71 66.71 -65.50
C ASP A 543 47.80 66.68 -67.02
N LEU A 544 46.86 65.98 -67.68
CA LEU A 544 46.76 65.96 -69.14
C LEU A 544 46.55 67.38 -69.69
N ARG A 545 45.62 68.15 -69.13
CA ARG A 545 45.39 69.54 -69.56
C ARG A 545 46.62 70.41 -69.39
N VAL A 546 47.31 70.27 -68.26
CA VAL A 546 48.57 70.98 -68.00
C VAL A 546 49.61 70.59 -69.03
N ALA A 547 49.79 69.30 -69.32
CA ALA A 547 50.78 68.81 -70.29
C ALA A 547 50.44 69.24 -71.73
N LEU A 548 49.17 69.21 -72.13
CA LEU A 548 48.72 69.68 -73.45
C LEU A 548 48.97 71.18 -73.66
N ALA A 549 48.83 72.00 -72.61
CA ALA A 549 49.09 73.44 -72.69
C ALA A 549 50.57 73.80 -72.91
N LEU A 550 51.48 72.84 -72.73
CA LEU A 550 52.92 73.00 -72.98
C LEU A 550 53.32 72.67 -74.42
N LEU A 551 52.41 72.10 -75.22
CA LEU A 551 52.64 71.85 -76.63
C LEU A 551 52.66 73.17 -77.42
N PRO A 552 53.46 73.26 -78.50
CA PRO A 552 53.43 74.43 -79.38
C PRO A 552 52.03 74.58 -80.01
N LYS A 553 51.53 75.81 -80.07
CA LYS A 553 50.26 76.11 -80.76
C LYS A 553 50.48 75.90 -82.26
N VAL A 554 49.69 75.02 -82.86
CA VAL A 554 49.69 74.74 -84.32
C VAL A 554 49.17 75.94 -85.09
#